data_AF-A0A1Y4RM01-F1
#
_entry.id   AF-A0A1Y4RM01-F1
#
_cell.length_a   1.000
_cell.length_b   1.000
_cell.length_c   1.000
_cell.angle_alpha   90.00
_cell.angle_beta   90.00
_cell.angle_gamma   90.00
#
_symmetry.space_group_name_H-M   'P 1'
#
loop_
_entity.id
_entity.type
_entity.pdbx_description
1 polymer ?
#
loop_
_entity_poly.entity_id
_entity_poly.type
_entity_poly.pdbx_seq_one_letter_code
_entity_poly.pdbx_strand_id
1 'polypeptide(L)'
;MDKQILYQYIDACELVKETEREIEQIRRRRREIVTDKVKMSDYEFPFGQISCTIHGIPYDVQDREMQDRKERILEERKAAAEAIKLQVEEWLATVPLRMQRIIRYKVFEGMTWEEVAQRMGRKATADSVKKEFQRFMAEK
;
A
#
# COMPACT_ATOMS: atom_id res chain seq x y z
N MET A 1 -18.96 -7.14 -15.40
CA MET A 1 -18.23 -6.65 -14.21
C MET A 1 -19.05 -5.51 -13.64
N ASP A 2 -19.33 -5.52 -12.34
CA ASP A 2 -20.00 -4.38 -11.71
C ASP A 2 -19.07 -3.17 -11.77
N LYS A 3 -19.44 -2.18 -12.58
CA LYS A 3 -18.67 -0.94 -12.75
C LYS A 3 -18.51 -0.16 -11.43
N GLN A 4 -19.27 -0.53 -10.41
CA GLN A 4 -19.11 -0.06 -9.02
C GLN A 4 -17.78 -0.47 -8.38
N ILE A 5 -17.12 -1.53 -8.87
CA ILE A 5 -15.80 -1.97 -8.38
C ILE A 5 -14.71 -0.91 -8.61
N LEU A 6 -14.93 0.01 -9.55
CA LEU A 6 -14.04 1.14 -9.82
C LEU A 6 -13.91 2.07 -8.60
N TYR A 7 -14.95 2.21 -7.77
CA TYR A 7 -14.87 2.99 -6.54
C TYR A 7 -14.02 2.30 -5.48
N GLN A 8 -14.08 0.97 -5.41
CA GLN A 8 -13.26 0.17 -4.49
C GLN A 8 -11.79 0.18 -4.87
N TYR A 9 -11.43 0.56 -6.11
CA TYR A 9 -10.05 0.60 -6.57
C TYR A 9 -9.18 1.59 -5.78
N ILE A 10 -9.73 2.76 -5.45
CA ILE A 10 -8.99 3.79 -4.71
C ILE A 10 -8.68 3.26 -3.32
N ASP A 11 -9.70 2.77 -2.62
CA ASP A 11 -9.58 2.18 -1.29
C ASP A 11 -8.64 0.97 -1.32
N ALA A 12 -8.72 0.11 -2.35
CA ALA A 12 -7.81 -1.03 -2.51
C ALA A 12 -6.35 -0.58 -2.72
N CYS A 13 -6.12 0.47 -3.52
CA CYS A 13 -4.78 1.02 -3.73
C CYS A 13 -4.20 1.66 -2.46
N GLU A 14 -5.03 2.34 -1.68
CA GLU A 14 -4.62 2.90 -0.39
C GLU A 14 -4.34 1.80 0.63
N LEU A 15 -5.22 0.80 0.72
CA LEU A 15 -5.05 -0.34 1.62
C LEU A 15 -3.79 -1.15 1.31
N VAL A 16 -3.44 -1.34 0.03
CA VAL A 16 -2.16 -1.96 -0.35
C VAL A 16 -0.97 -1.14 0.16
N LYS A 17 -1.00 0.19 -0.01
CA LYS A 17 0.09 1.05 0.48
C LYS A 17 0.20 1.05 2.00
N GLU A 18 -0.93 1.05 2.71
CA GLU A 18 -0.97 0.99 4.17
C GLU A 18 -0.43 -0.34 4.69
N THR A 19 -0.91 -1.45 4.13
CA THR A 19 -0.46 -2.80 4.51
C THR A 19 1.01 -3.02 4.19
N GLU A 20 1.52 -2.51 3.07
CA GLU A 20 2.95 -2.55 2.74
C GLU A 20 3.81 -1.81 3.77
N ARG A 21 3.38 -0.61 4.20
CA ARG A 21 4.06 0.15 5.25
C ARG A 21 4.04 -0.59 6.59
N GLU A 22 2.92 -1.21 6.96
CA GLU A 22 2.83 -1.99 8.18
C GLU A 22 3.76 -3.22 8.15
N ILE A 23 3.77 -3.97 7.05
CA ILE A 23 4.69 -5.10 6.86
C ILE A 23 6.14 -4.62 6.94
N GLU A 24 6.47 -3.50 6.31
CA GLU A 24 7.82 -2.93 6.38
C GLU A 24 8.20 -2.56 7.82
N GLN A 25 7.29 -1.97 8.60
CA GLN A 25 7.55 -1.66 10.01
C GLN A 25 7.80 -2.91 10.85
N ILE A 26 7.01 -3.98 10.65
CA ILE A 26 7.21 -5.26 11.33
C ILE A 26 8.60 -5.82 10.97
N ARG A 27 8.97 -5.79 9.69
CA ARG A 27 10.28 -6.26 9.21
C ARG A 27 11.44 -5.42 9.73
N ARG A 28 11.27 -4.10 9.87
CA ARG A 28 12.27 -3.21 10.48
C ARG A 28 12.49 -3.53 11.95
N ARG A 29 11.42 -3.70 12.73
CA ARG A 29 11.49 -4.09 14.15
C ARG A 29 12.21 -5.42 14.35
N ARG A 30 11.97 -6.42 13.49
CA ARG A 30 12.69 -7.71 13.54
C ARG A 30 14.20 -7.59 13.31
N ARG A 31 14.66 -6.54 12.64
CA ARG A 31 16.07 -6.29 12.31
C ARG A 31 16.72 -5.28 13.26
N GLU A 32 16.00 -4.78 14.25
CA GLU A 32 16.52 -3.80 15.20
C GLU A 32 17.61 -4.47 16.06
N ILE A 33 18.83 -3.94 15.93
CA ILE A 33 19.99 -4.42 16.67
C ILE A 33 20.02 -3.65 17.98
N VAL A 34 19.87 -4.38 19.09
CA VAL A 34 20.07 -3.85 20.43
C VAL A 34 21.55 -3.98 20.78
N THR A 35 22.09 -2.93 21.39
CA THR A 35 23.48 -2.87 21.83
C THR A 35 23.51 -2.81 23.34
N ASP A 36 24.33 -3.65 23.96
CA ASP A 36 24.52 -3.65 25.42
C ASP A 36 26.02 -3.61 25.75
N LYS A 37 26.35 -3.05 26.92
CA LYS A 37 27.73 -2.90 27.38
C LYS A 37 27.96 -3.81 28.59
N VAL A 38 28.69 -4.88 28.37
CA VAL A 38 28.99 -5.87 29.41
C VAL A 38 30.38 -5.60 29.97
N LYS A 39 30.52 -5.74 31.29
CA LYS A 39 31.80 -5.70 31.99
C LYS A 39 32.28 -7.13 32.18
N MET A 40 33.51 -7.41 31.78
CA MET A 40 34.15 -8.72 31.93
C MET A 40 35.51 -8.57 32.62
N SER A 41 35.97 -9.67 33.22
CA SER A 41 37.35 -9.78 33.70
C SER A 41 38.32 -9.84 32.52
N ASP A 42 39.46 -9.19 32.68
CA ASP A 42 40.56 -9.27 31.73
C ASP A 42 41.14 -10.70 31.70
N TYR A 43 41.49 -11.19 30.50
CA TYR A 43 42.06 -12.52 30.30
C TYR A 43 43.53 -12.58 30.75
N GLU A 44 44.26 -11.47 30.63
CA GLU A 44 45.67 -11.41 31.04
C GLU A 44 45.86 -11.03 32.52
N PHE A 45 44.91 -10.29 33.11
CA PHE A 45 44.97 -9.84 34.49
C PHE A 45 43.68 -10.20 35.26
N PRO A 46 43.70 -11.19 36.18
CA PRO A 46 42.51 -11.69 36.88
C PRO A 46 41.68 -10.65 37.66
N PHE A 47 42.25 -9.45 37.91
CA PHE A 47 41.58 -8.34 38.59
C PHE A 47 41.38 -7.10 37.70
N GLY A 48 41.78 -7.16 36.43
CA GLY A 48 41.52 -6.12 35.45
C GLY A 48 40.07 -6.18 34.96
N GLN A 49 39.45 -5.02 34.72
CA GLN A 49 38.08 -4.94 34.20
C GLN A 49 38.11 -4.39 32.77
N ILE A 50 37.59 -5.16 31.82
CA ILE A 50 37.39 -4.72 30.42
C ILE A 50 35.90 -4.53 30.19
N SER A 51 35.54 -3.53 29.38
CA SER A 51 34.17 -3.38 28.89
C SER A 51 34.10 -3.73 27.41
N CYS A 52 33.22 -4.67 27.04
CA CYS A 52 32.92 -4.99 25.66
C CYS A 52 31.50 -4.52 25.30
N THR A 53 31.33 -4.11 24.05
CA THR A 53 30.02 -3.79 23.50
C THR A 53 29.55 -5.01 22.71
N ILE A 54 28.39 -5.54 23.08
CA ILE A 54 27.75 -6.65 22.36
C ILE A 54 26.58 -6.11 21.54
N HIS A 55 26.35 -6.74 20.39
CA HIS A 55 25.22 -6.46 19.50
C HIS A 55 24.38 -7.72 19.37
N GLY A 56 23.06 -7.59 19.48
CA GLY A 56 22.14 -8.71 19.37
C GLY A 56 20.78 -8.28 18.85
N ILE A 57 19.99 -9.24 18.37
CA ILE A 57 18.58 -9.04 18.07
C ILE A 57 17.80 -9.55 19.29
N PRO A 58 16.91 -8.75 19.90
CA PRO A 58 16.10 -9.21 21.02
C PRO A 58 15.23 -10.38 20.56
N TYR A 59 15.35 -11.51 21.25
CA TYR A 59 14.66 -12.76 20.89
C TYR A 59 13.65 -13.13 21.96
N ASP A 60 12.40 -12.70 21.76
CA ASP A 60 11.26 -13.20 22.52
C ASP A 60 10.42 -14.12 21.60
N VAL A 61 10.25 -15.37 22.03
CA VAL A 61 9.55 -16.41 21.27
C VAL A 61 8.07 -16.06 21.09
N GLN A 62 7.42 -15.50 22.13
CA GLN A 62 6.00 -15.18 22.07
C GLN A 62 5.73 -13.99 21.15
N ASP A 63 6.57 -12.95 21.23
CA ASP A 63 6.48 -11.79 20.34
C ASP A 63 6.73 -12.17 18.88
N ARG A 64 7.65 -13.10 18.62
CA ARG A 64 7.95 -13.54 17.26
C ARG A 64 6.77 -14.29 16.62
N GLU A 65 6.18 -15.26 17.33
CA GLU A 65 5.00 -15.97 16.83
C GLU A 65 3.81 -15.02 16.58
N MET A 66 3.62 -14.03 17.46
CA MET A 66 2.56 -13.03 17.28
C MET A 66 2.82 -12.15 16.04
N GLN A 67 4.07 -11.73 15.83
CA GLN A 67 4.47 -10.96 14.65
C GLN A 67 4.31 -11.76 13.36
N ASP A 68 4.66 -13.04 13.35
CA ASP A 68 4.51 -13.93 12.19
C ASP A 68 3.03 -14.12 11.82
N ARG A 69 2.16 -14.33 12.82
CA ARG A 69 0.71 -14.40 12.59
C ARG A 69 0.16 -13.09 12.05
N LYS A 70 0.60 -11.95 12.59
CA LYS A 70 0.18 -10.62 12.13
C LYS A 70 0.62 -10.37 10.69
N GLU A 71 1.87 -10.68 10.34
CA GLU A 71 2.40 -10.54 8.98
C GLU A 71 1.58 -11.38 8.00
N ARG A 72 1.28 -12.63 8.33
CA ARG A 72 0.45 -13.50 7.48
C ARG A 72 -0.94 -12.90 7.21
N ILE A 73 -1.61 -12.39 8.24
CA ILE A 73 -2.93 -11.74 8.07
C ILE A 73 -2.83 -10.50 7.17
N LEU A 74 -1.76 -9.72 7.31
CA LEU A 74 -1.53 -8.55 6.46
C LEU A 74 -1.23 -8.94 5.01
N GLU A 75 -0.47 -10.01 4.78
CA GLU A 75 -0.21 -10.55 3.45
C GLU A 75 -1.48 -11.07 2.77
N GLU A 76 -2.34 -11.79 3.50
CA GLU A 76 -3.62 -12.26 2.98
C GLU A 76 -4.55 -11.08 2.61
N ARG A 77 -4.59 -10.03 3.44
CA ARG A 77 -5.33 -8.79 3.15
C ARG A 77 -4.77 -8.04 1.95
N LYS A 78 -3.45 -7.96 1.84
CA LYS A 78 -2.77 -7.34 0.69
C LYS A 78 -3.12 -8.09 -0.60
N ALA A 79 -3.03 -9.42 -0.60
CA ALA A 79 -3.36 -10.25 -1.76
C ALA A 79 -4.81 -10.06 -2.21
N ALA A 80 -5.76 -9.95 -1.27
CA ALA A 80 -7.15 -9.67 -1.59
C ALA A 80 -7.33 -8.29 -2.25
N ALA A 81 -6.65 -7.25 -1.73
CA ALA A 81 -6.70 -5.91 -2.30
C ALA A 81 -6.01 -5.82 -3.68
N GLU A 82 -4.90 -6.53 -3.86
CA GLU A 82 -4.22 -6.67 -5.16
C GLU A 82 -5.08 -7.37 -6.20
N ALA A 83 -5.85 -8.39 -5.81
CA ALA A 83 -6.79 -9.05 -6.71
C ALA A 83 -7.87 -8.08 -7.22
N ILE A 84 -8.44 -7.24 -6.34
CA ILE A 84 -9.42 -6.21 -6.74
C ILE A 84 -8.76 -5.18 -7.67
N LYS A 85 -7.54 -4.76 -7.34
CA LYS A 85 -6.77 -3.83 -8.17
C LYS A 85 -6.56 -4.38 -9.59
N LEU A 86 -6.11 -5.63 -9.68
CA LEU A 86 -5.86 -6.29 -10.96
C LEU A 86 -7.15 -6.44 -11.79
N GLN A 87 -8.27 -6.83 -11.16
CA GLN A 87 -9.57 -6.92 -11.82
C GLN A 87 -10.01 -5.58 -12.43
N VAL A 88 -9.77 -4.47 -11.73
CA VAL A 88 -10.08 -3.13 -12.24
C VAL A 88 -9.14 -2.73 -13.37
N GLU A 89 -7.85 -3.04 -13.28
CA GLU A 89 -6.87 -2.76 -14.34
C GLU A 89 -7.17 -3.56 -15.62
N GLU A 90 -7.51 -4.84 -15.50
CA GLU A 90 -7.96 -5.69 -16.61
C GLU A 90 -9.23 -5.13 -17.26
N TRP A 91 -10.20 -4.71 -16.43
CA TRP A 91 -11.41 -4.07 -16.94
C TRP A 91 -11.09 -2.75 -17.65
N LEU A 92 -10.26 -1.89 -17.06
CA LEU A 92 -9.84 -0.62 -17.64
C LEU A 92 -9.18 -0.78 -19.00
N ALA A 93 -8.41 -1.86 -19.21
CA ALA A 93 -7.78 -2.16 -20.50
C ALA A 93 -8.82 -2.38 -21.62
N THR A 94 -10.02 -2.86 -21.29
CA THR A 94 -11.13 -3.04 -22.25
C THR A 94 -11.90 -1.75 -22.56
N VAL A 95 -11.73 -0.71 -21.75
CA VAL A 95 -12.45 0.56 -21.87
C VAL A 95 -11.86 1.44 -22.99
N PRO A 96 -12.66 2.18 -23.78
CA PRO A 96 -12.12 3.12 -24.78
C PRO A 96 -11.19 4.18 -24.18
N LEU A 97 -10.11 4.53 -24.91
CA LEU A 97 -9.07 5.49 -24.48
C LEU A 97 -9.63 6.82 -23.94
N ARG A 98 -10.69 7.35 -24.55
CA ARG A 98 -11.33 8.60 -24.11
C ARG A 98 -11.94 8.46 -22.71
N MET A 99 -12.59 7.33 -22.45
CA MET A 99 -13.24 7.05 -21.17
C MET A 99 -12.21 6.69 -20.08
N GLN A 100 -11.13 5.99 -20.43
CA GLN A 100 -10.00 5.77 -19.52
C GLN A 100 -9.44 7.10 -18.98
N ARG A 101 -9.29 8.13 -19.84
CA ARG A 101 -8.85 9.46 -19.40
C ARG A 101 -9.85 10.13 -18.46
N ILE A 102 -11.15 10.04 -18.76
CA ILE A 102 -12.21 10.60 -17.89
C ILE A 102 -12.20 9.92 -16.53
N ILE A 103 -12.13 8.58 -16.49
CA ILE A 103 -12.05 7.80 -15.26
C ILE A 103 -10.81 8.20 -14.45
N ARG A 104 -9.64 8.30 -15.10
CA ARG A 104 -8.41 8.72 -14.43
C ARG A 104 -8.54 10.09 -13.77
N TYR A 105 -9.00 11.11 -14.50
CA TYR A 105 -9.08 12.45 -13.93
C TYR A 105 -10.20 12.57 -12.89
N LYS A 106 -11.35 11.93 -13.13
CA LYS A 106 -12.51 12.09 -12.25
C LYS A 106 -12.45 11.22 -11.00
N VAL A 107 -12.12 9.94 -11.19
CA VAL A 107 -12.16 8.93 -10.14
C VAL A 107 -10.81 8.89 -9.43
N PHE A 108 -9.70 8.72 -10.15
CA PHE A 108 -8.39 8.57 -9.50
C PHE A 108 -7.79 9.88 -9.00
N GLU A 109 -7.94 10.97 -9.74
CA GLU A 109 -7.41 12.29 -9.35
C GLU A 109 -8.44 13.17 -8.62
N GLY A 110 -9.69 12.72 -8.47
CA GLY A 110 -10.72 13.43 -7.71
C GLY A 110 -11.18 14.77 -8.28
N MET A 111 -10.83 15.10 -9.53
CA MET A 111 -11.08 16.42 -10.13
C MET A 111 -12.56 16.77 -10.30
N THR A 112 -12.88 18.05 -10.39
CA THR A 112 -14.22 18.52 -10.73
C THR A 112 -14.53 18.27 -12.20
N TRP A 113 -15.81 18.17 -12.57
CA TRP A 113 -16.20 17.96 -13.98
C TRP A 113 -15.73 19.09 -14.91
N GLU A 114 -15.57 20.30 -14.38
CA GLU A 114 -15.03 21.45 -15.11
C GLU A 114 -13.53 21.27 -15.41
N GLU A 115 -12.74 20.88 -14.41
CA GLU A 115 -11.31 20.59 -14.59
C GLU A 115 -11.08 19.42 -15.55
N VAL A 116 -11.89 18.36 -15.44
CA VAL A 116 -11.84 17.23 -16.37
C VAL A 116 -12.15 17.69 -17.80
N ALA A 117 -13.19 18.51 -17.98
CA ALA A 117 -13.56 19.05 -19.29
C ALA A 117 -12.45 19.93 -19.89
N GLN A 118 -11.82 20.78 -19.08
CA GLN A 118 -10.67 21.59 -19.48
C GLN A 118 -9.50 20.73 -19.93
N ARG A 119 -9.15 19.66 -19.19
CA ARG A 119 -8.07 18.72 -19.55
C ARG A 119 -8.38 17.84 -20.77
N MET A 120 -9.65 17.53 -21.00
CA MET A 120 -10.09 16.75 -22.17
C MET A 120 -10.08 17.58 -23.45
N GLY A 121 -10.29 18.90 -23.35
CA GLY A 121 -10.28 19.83 -24.48
C GLY A 121 -11.43 19.58 -25.48
N ARG A 122 -11.28 20.12 -26.71
CA ARG A 122 -12.21 19.91 -27.85
C ARG A 122 -13.66 20.39 -27.63
N LYS A 123 -13.86 21.57 -27.02
CA LYS A 123 -15.20 22.13 -26.70
C LYS A 123 -16.06 21.23 -25.79
N ALA A 124 -15.46 20.30 -25.06
CA ALA A 124 -16.19 19.50 -24.08
C ALA A 124 -16.62 20.41 -22.91
N THR A 125 -17.91 20.42 -22.59
CA THR A 125 -18.44 21.05 -21.38
C THR A 125 -18.50 20.04 -20.24
N ALA A 126 -18.49 20.52 -18.99
CA ALA A 126 -18.62 19.68 -17.79
C ALA A 126 -19.82 18.73 -17.88
N ASP A 127 -20.97 19.23 -18.33
CA ASP A 127 -22.19 18.43 -18.49
C ASP A 127 -22.08 17.36 -19.58
N SER A 128 -21.37 17.67 -20.68
CA SER A 128 -21.16 16.71 -21.75
C SER A 128 -20.33 15.53 -21.27
N VAL A 129 -19.21 15.81 -20.59
CA VAL A 129 -18.33 14.77 -20.03
C VAL A 129 -19.03 13.96 -18.95
N LYS A 130 -19.81 14.61 -18.07
CA LYS A 130 -20.60 13.95 -17.04
C LYS A 130 -21.63 12.99 -17.65
N LYS A 131 -22.37 13.42 -18.68
CA LYS A 131 -23.35 12.58 -19.38
C LYS A 131 -22.69 11.42 -20.12
N GLU A 132 -21.53 11.65 -20.74
CA GLU A 132 -20.73 10.61 -21.40
C GLU A 132 -20.33 9.51 -20.41
N PHE A 133 -19.79 9.91 -19.25
CA PHE A 133 -19.44 8.97 -18.17
C PHE A 133 -20.67 8.22 -17.63
N GLN A 134 -21.78 8.92 -17.37
CA GLN A 134 -22.99 8.29 -16.86
C GLN A 134 -23.58 7.26 -17.82
N ARG A 135 -23.61 7.56 -19.12
CA ARG A 135 -24.05 6.59 -20.15
C ARG A 135 -23.17 5.35 -20.18
N PHE A 136 -21.85 5.56 -20.14
CA PHE A 136 -20.90 4.46 -20.11
C PHE A 136 -21.04 3.59 -18.86
N MET A 137 -21.31 4.19 -17.70
CA MET A 137 -21.55 3.46 -16.45
C MET A 137 -22.91 2.76 -16.40
N ALA A 138 -23.91 3.28 -17.13
CA ALA A 138 -25.27 2.72 -17.19
C ALA A 138 -25.43 1.62 -18.23
N GLU A 139 -24.60 1.62 -19.29
CA GLU A 139 -24.50 0.47 -20.20
C GLU A 139 -24.06 -0.77 -19.41
N LYS A 140 -24.59 -1.95 -19.75
CA LYS A 140 -24.23 -3.20 -19.06
C LYS A 140 -22.82 -3.68 -19.39
#